data_AF-A0A8U8AN14-F1
#
_entry.id   AF-A0A8U8AN14-F1
#
_cell.length_a   1.000
_cell.length_b   1.000
_cell.length_c   1.000
_cell.angle_alpha   90.00
_cell.angle_beta   90.00
_cell.angle_gamma   90.00
#
_symmetry.space_group_name_H-M   'P 1'
#
loop_
_entity.id
_entity.type
_entity.pdbx_description
1 polymer ?
#
loop_
_entity_poly.entity_id
_entity_poly.type
_entity_poly.pdbx_seq_one_letter_code
_entity_poly.pdbx_strand_id
1 'polypeptide(L)'
;FHELLEENSLSVDLISYLTRFEWDMAKYPIKQPLKNISEALAKQVTQIEADLKTRSAAYNNIKGNLQSLEKKTMGNLLTRTLADIVHKEDFVLNSEYLITLLVVQMSFNCRFMVREFYYDEKELKCEKEELMKLASDKKQQYGPLLRWLKVNFSEAFVAWIHVKALRVFVESVLRYGLPVNFQAMLLQPNRKSVKRLRDVLNLVFKHLDEVAAASIMDPGMDIPGLQLSNQEYYPYVYFKIDLSLLDCS
;
A
#
# COMPACT_ATOMS: atom_id res chain seq x y z
N PHE A 1 -0.40 -13.35 -23.12
CA PHE A 1 -0.99 -14.04 -21.95
C PHE A 1 0.04 -14.84 -21.17
N HIS A 2 0.99 -15.54 -21.82
CA HIS A 2 2.11 -16.20 -21.13
C HIS A 2 3.14 -15.20 -20.56
N GLU A 3 3.43 -14.09 -21.25
CA GLU A 3 4.32 -13.01 -20.77
C GLU A 3 3.80 -12.23 -19.55
N LEU A 4 2.47 -12.22 -19.31
CA LEU A 4 1.88 -11.50 -18.17
C LEU A 4 1.86 -12.32 -16.87
N LEU A 5 2.17 -13.62 -16.96
CA LEU A 5 2.19 -14.52 -15.81
C LEU A 5 3.59 -14.62 -15.17
N GLU A 6 4.67 -14.51 -15.95
CA GLU A 6 6.04 -14.43 -15.41
C GLU A 6 6.32 -13.09 -14.72
N GLU A 7 5.62 -12.01 -15.08
CA GLU A 7 5.75 -10.70 -14.41
C GLU A 7 5.06 -10.63 -13.03
N ASN A 8 4.38 -11.68 -12.56
CA ASN A 8 3.58 -11.63 -11.33
C ASN A 8 4.29 -12.01 -10.04
N SER A 9 5.55 -12.47 -10.09
CA SER A 9 6.35 -12.61 -8.88
C SER A 9 6.87 -11.25 -8.40
N LEU A 10 6.92 -11.06 -7.09
CA LEU A 10 7.77 -10.02 -6.51
C LEU A 10 9.21 -10.25 -7.00
N SER A 11 9.99 -9.18 -7.11
CA SER A 11 11.42 -9.26 -7.46
C SER A 11 12.21 -10.17 -6.50
N VAL A 12 11.71 -10.33 -5.28
CA VAL A 12 12.27 -11.19 -4.23
C VAL A 12 11.11 -11.97 -3.59
N ASP A 13 11.27 -13.28 -3.45
CA ASP A 13 10.40 -14.06 -2.57
C ASP A 13 10.68 -13.66 -1.11
N LEU A 14 9.74 -12.93 -0.53
CA LEU A 14 9.91 -12.30 0.78
C LEU A 14 10.03 -13.32 1.92
N ILE A 15 9.41 -14.50 1.76
CA ILE A 15 9.51 -15.58 2.74
C ILE A 15 10.88 -16.24 2.65
N SER A 16 11.37 -16.53 1.44
CA SER A 16 12.75 -16.99 1.25
C SER A 16 13.78 -15.99 1.75
N TYR A 17 13.57 -14.69 1.50
CA TYR A 17 14.45 -13.63 2.01
C TYR A 17 14.48 -13.61 3.54
N LEU A 18 13.33 -13.71 4.20
CA LEU A 18 13.26 -13.69 5.66
C LEU A 18 13.96 -14.92 6.27
N THR A 19 13.77 -16.11 5.69
CA THR A 19 14.36 -17.36 6.20
C THR A 19 15.86 -17.48 5.93
N ARG A 20 16.39 -16.75 4.95
CA ARG A 20 17.81 -16.70 4.58
C ARG A 20 18.37 -15.28 4.74
N PHE A 21 17.89 -14.55 5.74
CA PHE A 21 18.28 -13.17 5.95
C PHE A 21 19.80 -13.08 6.18
N GLU A 22 20.44 -12.24 5.40
CA GLU A 22 21.83 -11.82 5.60
C GLU A 22 21.86 -10.29 5.61
N TRP A 23 22.73 -9.75 6.47
CA TRP A 23 22.90 -8.30 6.56
C TRP A 23 23.51 -7.76 5.27
N ASP A 24 22.84 -6.80 4.63
CA ASP A 24 23.35 -6.17 3.41
C ASP A 24 24.48 -5.18 3.74
N MET A 25 25.71 -5.70 3.73
CA MET A 25 26.92 -4.93 3.99
C MET A 25 27.21 -3.86 2.93
N ALA A 26 26.67 -4.01 1.72
CA ALA A 26 26.87 -3.06 0.63
C ALA A 26 25.98 -1.82 0.80
N LYS A 27 24.71 -2.02 1.19
CA LYS A 27 23.77 -0.92 1.49
C LYS A 27 23.97 -0.33 2.88
N TYR A 28 24.32 -1.15 3.88
CA TYR A 28 24.41 -0.74 5.29
C TYR A 28 25.73 -1.18 5.93
N PRO A 29 26.86 -0.50 5.67
CA PRO A 29 28.17 -0.96 6.15
C PRO A 29 28.30 -0.87 7.68
N ILE A 30 28.58 -1.99 8.35
CA ILE A 30 28.72 -2.05 9.82
C ILE A 30 29.88 -1.23 10.41
N LYS A 31 30.79 -0.76 9.55
CA LYS A 31 31.89 0.14 9.94
C LYS A 31 31.41 1.57 10.23
N GLN A 32 30.20 1.92 9.77
CA GLN A 32 29.61 3.22 10.03
C GLN A 32 28.93 3.25 11.40
N PRO A 33 28.83 4.42 12.05
CA PRO A 33 28.00 4.57 13.24
C PRO A 33 26.57 4.11 12.99
N LEU A 34 25.96 3.42 13.96
CA LEU A 34 24.57 2.95 13.90
C LEU A 34 23.59 4.06 13.52
N LYS A 35 23.85 5.29 13.99
CA LYS A 35 23.07 6.49 13.64
C LYS A 35 23.01 6.69 12.12
N ASN A 36 24.14 6.66 11.43
CA ASN A 36 24.20 6.87 9.98
C ASN A 36 23.45 5.78 9.22
N ILE A 37 23.55 4.53 9.67
CA ILE A 37 22.80 3.41 9.07
C ILE A 37 21.29 3.62 9.26
N SER A 38 20.86 4.02 10.46
CA SER A 38 19.45 4.28 10.75
C SER A 38 18.88 5.45 9.94
N GLU A 39 19.67 6.52 9.75
CA GLU A 39 19.30 7.67 8.93
C GLU A 39 19.21 7.29 7.45
N ALA A 40 20.11 6.44 6.94
CA ALA A 40 20.05 5.93 5.57
C ALA A 40 18.78 5.10 5.32
N LEU A 41 18.44 4.19 6.23
CA LEU A 41 17.19 3.41 6.19
C LEU A 41 15.96 4.32 6.22
N ALA A 42 15.94 5.30 7.12
CA ALA A 42 14.83 6.24 7.25
C ALA A 42 14.66 7.09 5.96
N LYS A 43 15.76 7.54 5.37
CA LYS A 43 15.75 8.29 4.12
C LYS A 43 15.22 7.44 2.95
N GLN A 44 15.65 6.18 2.85
CA GLN A 44 15.17 5.27 1.81
C GLN A 44 13.66 5.05 1.90
N VAL A 45 13.14 4.74 3.10
CA VAL A 45 11.70 4.49 3.31
C VAL A 45 10.88 5.76 3.04
N THR A 46 11.34 6.92 3.53
CA THR A 46 10.67 8.21 3.28
C THR A 46 10.60 8.54 1.79
N GLN A 47 11.68 8.27 1.04
CA GLN A 47 11.71 8.48 -0.41
C GLN A 47 10.70 7.56 -1.12
N ILE A 48 10.66 6.28 -0.78
CA ILE A 48 9.68 5.32 -1.33
C ILE A 48 8.25 5.78 -1.04
N GLU A 49 7.97 6.26 0.17
CA GLU A 49 6.65 6.78 0.55
C GLU A 49 6.26 8.02 -0.27
N ALA A 50 7.17 8.98 -0.44
CA ALA A 50 6.94 10.19 -1.21
C ALA A 50 6.64 9.88 -2.70
N ASP A 51 7.40 8.97 -3.30
CA ASP A 51 7.20 8.54 -4.67
C ASP A 51 5.89 7.76 -4.85
N LEU A 52 5.54 6.89 -3.89
CA LEU A 52 4.27 6.17 -3.86
C LEU A 52 3.09 7.14 -3.84
N LYS A 53 3.15 8.15 -2.96
CA LYS A 53 2.10 9.17 -2.82
C LYS A 53 1.90 9.94 -4.12
N THR A 54 2.99 10.33 -4.78
CA THR A 54 2.98 11.06 -6.05
C THR A 54 2.37 10.21 -7.18
N ARG A 55 2.84 8.97 -7.36
CA ARG A 55 2.36 8.05 -8.41
C ARG A 55 0.90 7.64 -8.18
N SER A 56 0.53 7.38 -6.93
CA SER A 56 -0.84 7.04 -6.54
C SER A 56 -1.79 8.20 -6.79
N ALA A 57 -1.41 9.44 -6.45
CA ALA A 57 -2.22 10.62 -6.73
C ALA A 57 -2.46 10.82 -8.24
N ALA A 58 -1.42 10.68 -9.07
CA ALA A 58 -1.54 10.78 -10.53
C ALA A 58 -2.51 9.72 -11.10
N TYR A 59 -2.36 8.46 -10.69
CA TYR A 59 -3.25 7.38 -11.14
C TYR A 59 -4.70 7.57 -10.67
N ASN A 60 -4.90 7.97 -9.41
CA ASN A 60 -6.22 8.21 -8.85
C ASN A 60 -6.91 9.41 -9.48
N ASN A 61 -6.18 10.43 -9.93
CA ASN A 61 -6.73 11.56 -10.67
C ASN A 61 -7.32 11.09 -12.02
N ILE A 62 -6.54 10.35 -12.82
CA ILE A 62 -7.02 9.78 -14.11
C ILE A 62 -8.24 8.88 -13.87
N LYS A 63 -8.16 7.99 -12.86
CA LYS A 63 -9.26 7.11 -12.48
C LYS A 63 -10.51 7.90 -12.08
N GLY A 64 -10.36 8.96 -11.30
CA GLY A 64 -11.47 9.82 -10.85
C GLY A 64 -12.13 10.57 -12.01
N ASN A 65 -11.33 11.15 -12.91
CA ASN A 65 -11.84 11.84 -14.10
C ASN A 65 -12.59 10.88 -15.03
N LEU A 66 -12.04 9.69 -15.27
CA LEU A 66 -12.69 8.66 -16.06
C LEU A 66 -14.03 8.25 -15.44
N GLN A 67 -14.06 7.97 -14.12
CA GLN A 67 -15.29 7.62 -13.42
C GLN A 67 -16.35 8.72 -13.46
N SER A 68 -15.93 10.00 -13.45
CA SER A 68 -16.84 11.14 -13.57
C SER A 68 -17.51 11.18 -14.94
N LEU A 69 -16.75 10.96 -16.01
CA LEU A 69 -17.29 10.89 -17.38
C LEU A 69 -18.14 9.63 -17.61
N GLU A 70 -17.71 8.48 -17.12
CA GLU A 70 -18.50 7.23 -17.19
C GLU A 70 -19.87 7.43 -16.55
N LYS A 71 -19.96 8.12 -15.40
CA LYS A 71 -21.24 8.44 -14.77
C LYS A 71 -22.16 9.32 -15.62
N LYS A 72 -21.63 10.18 -16.48
CA LYS A 72 -22.46 10.96 -17.42
C LYS A 72 -23.12 10.07 -18.46
N THR A 73 -22.45 8.98 -18.86
CA THR A 73 -23.00 7.98 -19.81
C THR A 73 -24.00 7.03 -19.16
N MET A 74 -23.96 6.89 -17.83
CA MET A 74 -24.85 6.00 -17.08
C MET A 74 -26.06 6.78 -16.55
N GLY A 75 -27.27 6.24 -16.70
CA GLY A 75 -28.48 6.84 -16.14
C GLY A 75 -29.71 6.68 -17.03
N ASN A 76 -30.81 7.30 -16.62
CA ASN A 76 -32.02 7.36 -17.45
C ASN A 76 -31.84 8.36 -18.62
N LEU A 77 -32.63 8.22 -19.67
CA LEU A 77 -32.57 9.06 -20.88
C LEU A 77 -32.87 10.55 -20.64
N LEU A 78 -33.35 10.93 -19.45
CA LEU A 78 -33.59 12.34 -19.13
C LEU A 78 -32.31 13.05 -18.71
N THR A 79 -31.41 12.36 -18.02
CA THR A 79 -30.24 12.98 -17.40
C THR A 79 -28.90 12.55 -17.99
N ARG A 80 -28.79 11.34 -18.58
CA ARG A 80 -27.53 10.87 -19.18
C ARG A 80 -27.12 11.67 -20.41
N THR A 81 -25.83 11.70 -20.74
CA THR A 81 -25.39 12.18 -22.07
C THR A 81 -26.00 11.33 -23.17
N LEU A 82 -26.30 11.99 -24.29
CA LEU A 82 -26.85 11.37 -25.50
C LEU A 82 -25.79 11.19 -26.58
N ALA A 83 -24.52 11.51 -26.30
CA ALA A 83 -23.43 11.47 -27.27
C ALA A 83 -23.31 10.12 -27.99
N ASP A 84 -23.60 9.02 -27.31
CA ASP A 84 -23.57 7.66 -27.86
C ASP A 84 -24.89 7.20 -28.52
N ILE A 85 -25.95 8.01 -28.44
CA ILE A 85 -27.30 7.66 -28.90
C ILE A 85 -27.70 8.46 -30.15
N VAL A 86 -27.41 9.76 -30.15
CA VAL A 86 -27.93 10.67 -31.18
C VAL A 86 -26.92 10.89 -32.30
N HIS A 87 -27.44 11.00 -33.52
CA HIS A 87 -26.68 11.21 -34.74
C HIS A 87 -27.15 12.49 -35.44
N LYS A 88 -26.30 13.02 -36.33
CA LYS A 88 -26.61 14.24 -37.11
C LYS A 88 -27.92 14.14 -37.88
N GLU A 89 -28.22 12.93 -38.36
CA GLU A 89 -29.40 12.59 -39.15
C GLU A 89 -30.71 12.75 -38.36
N ASP A 90 -30.64 12.73 -37.03
CA ASP A 90 -31.80 12.85 -36.14
C ASP A 90 -32.27 14.31 -35.99
N PHE A 91 -31.48 15.29 -36.45
CA PHE A 91 -31.74 16.71 -36.24
C PHE A 91 -31.86 17.50 -37.55
N VAL A 92 -32.86 18.38 -37.59
CA VAL A 92 -32.93 19.44 -38.59
C VAL A 92 -31.98 20.56 -38.17
N LEU A 93 -30.87 20.70 -38.89
CA LEU A 93 -29.85 21.73 -38.66
C LEU A 93 -29.98 22.88 -39.68
N ASN A 94 -29.55 24.08 -39.31
CA ASN A 94 -29.52 25.28 -40.18
C ASN A 94 -30.89 25.71 -40.75
N SER A 95 -31.98 25.48 -40.01
CA SER A 95 -33.30 26.01 -40.36
C SER A 95 -33.62 27.24 -39.52
N GLU A 96 -34.17 28.28 -40.15
CA GLU A 96 -34.65 29.48 -39.44
C GLU A 96 -36.01 29.26 -38.74
N TYR A 97 -36.76 28.23 -39.17
CA TYR A 97 -38.15 28.03 -38.75
C TYR A 97 -38.40 26.70 -38.03
N LEU A 98 -37.47 25.75 -38.13
CA LEU A 98 -37.61 24.42 -37.57
C LEU A 98 -36.53 24.16 -36.53
N ILE A 99 -36.94 23.57 -35.41
CA ILE A 99 -36.06 23.03 -34.38
C ILE A 99 -36.47 21.59 -34.09
N THR A 100 -35.50 20.76 -33.74
CA THR A 100 -35.75 19.38 -33.30
C THR A 100 -35.82 19.34 -31.78
N LEU A 101 -36.90 18.78 -31.24
CA LEU A 101 -37.07 18.58 -29.80
C LEU A 101 -37.00 17.08 -29.48
N LEU A 102 -36.22 16.72 -28.46
CA LEU A 102 -36.16 15.34 -27.99
C LEU A 102 -37.26 15.12 -26.95
N VAL A 103 -38.03 14.04 -27.10
CA VAL A 103 -39.11 13.67 -26.17
C VAL A 103 -38.78 12.32 -25.56
N VAL A 104 -38.70 12.29 -24.23
CA VAL A 104 -38.49 11.06 -23.47
C VAL A 104 -39.83 10.59 -22.90
N GLN A 105 -40.21 9.35 -23.21
CA GLN A 105 -41.40 8.72 -22.66
C GLN A 105 -41.07 7.94 -21.39
N MET A 106 -41.80 8.23 -20.32
CA MET A 106 -41.69 7.51 -19.05
C MET A 106 -42.56 6.25 -19.09
N SER A 107 -41.91 5.09 -19.03
CA SER A 107 -42.57 3.78 -19.18
C SER A 107 -43.63 3.48 -18.11
N PHE A 108 -43.46 4.02 -16.89
CA PHE A 108 -44.31 3.70 -15.75
C PHE A 108 -45.62 4.52 -15.68
N ASN A 109 -45.70 5.65 -16.35
CA ASN A 109 -46.85 6.56 -16.26
C ASN A 109 -47.31 7.11 -17.62
N CYS A 110 -46.70 6.63 -18.71
CA CYS A 110 -46.95 7.09 -20.08
C CYS A 110 -46.89 8.61 -20.26
N ARG A 111 -46.13 9.33 -19.42
CA ARG A 111 -45.93 10.76 -19.57
C ARG A 111 -44.76 11.04 -20.51
N PHE A 112 -44.93 12.06 -21.34
CA PHE A 112 -43.88 12.60 -22.19
C PHE A 112 -43.21 13.77 -21.50
N MET A 113 -41.88 13.81 -21.52
CA MET A 113 -41.11 14.97 -21.10
C MET A 113 -40.22 15.43 -22.24
N VAL A 114 -40.31 16.71 -22.56
CA VAL A 114 -39.44 17.33 -23.55
C VAL A 114 -38.09 17.59 -22.89
N ARG A 115 -37.02 17.14 -23.53
CA ARG A 115 -35.64 17.37 -23.12
C ARG A 115 -35.03 18.40 -24.07
N GLU A 116 -34.63 19.53 -23.52
CA GLU A 116 -33.86 20.53 -24.26
C GLU A 116 -32.49 19.93 -24.63
N PHE A 117 -32.18 19.91 -25.92
CA PHE A 117 -30.92 19.40 -26.44
C PHE A 117 -30.58 20.13 -27.74
N TYR A 118 -29.35 20.64 -27.82
CA TYR A 118 -28.81 21.28 -29.02
C TYR A 118 -27.71 20.38 -29.56
N TYR A 119 -27.85 19.95 -30.81
CA TYR A 119 -26.85 19.09 -31.44
C TYR A 119 -25.62 19.90 -31.84
N ASP A 120 -24.48 19.62 -31.19
CA ASP A 120 -23.17 20.11 -31.59
C ASP A 120 -22.23 18.91 -31.86
N GLU A 121 -21.91 18.70 -33.13
CA GLU A 121 -21.05 17.61 -33.58
C GLU A 121 -19.64 17.68 -32.97
N LYS A 122 -19.11 18.89 -32.72
CA LYS A 122 -17.79 19.10 -32.15
C LYS A 122 -17.78 18.73 -30.67
N GLU A 123 -18.79 19.16 -29.91
CA GLU A 123 -18.88 18.83 -28.48
C GLU A 123 -19.04 17.33 -28.25
N LEU A 124 -19.95 16.67 -28.98
CA LEU A 124 -20.21 15.24 -28.86
C LEU A 124 -18.98 14.39 -29.23
N LYS A 125 -18.23 14.83 -30.25
CA LYS A 125 -16.98 14.18 -30.65
C LYS A 125 -15.88 14.38 -29.61
N CYS A 126 -15.74 15.58 -29.09
CA CYS A 126 -14.77 15.91 -28.03
C CYS A 126 -15.01 15.07 -26.77
N GLU A 127 -16.26 14.93 -26.32
CA GLU A 127 -16.61 14.11 -25.14
C GLU A 127 -16.21 12.64 -25.33
N LYS A 128 -16.47 12.07 -26.52
CA LYS A 128 -16.07 10.69 -26.86
C LYS A 128 -14.54 10.52 -26.89
N GLU A 129 -13.84 11.46 -27.52
CA GLU A 129 -12.38 11.45 -27.61
C GLU A 129 -11.74 11.56 -26.21
N GLU A 130 -12.29 12.41 -25.33
CA GLU A 130 -11.83 12.56 -23.94
C GLU A 130 -12.00 11.27 -23.14
N LEU A 131 -13.17 10.61 -23.25
CA LEU A 131 -13.44 9.34 -22.59
C LEU A 131 -12.47 8.24 -23.06
N MET A 132 -12.28 8.11 -24.37
CA MET A 132 -11.34 7.14 -24.95
C MET A 132 -9.90 7.41 -24.52
N LYS A 133 -9.50 8.69 -24.51
CA LYS A 133 -8.17 9.11 -24.07
C LYS A 133 -7.93 8.74 -22.61
N LEU A 134 -8.83 9.10 -21.70
CA LEU A 134 -8.69 8.77 -20.27
C LEU A 134 -8.68 7.27 -20.01
N ALA A 135 -9.48 6.49 -20.76
CA ALA A 135 -9.46 5.03 -20.68
C ALA A 135 -8.12 4.45 -21.13
N SER A 136 -7.55 4.98 -22.21
CA SER A 136 -6.22 4.59 -22.71
C SER A 136 -5.13 4.98 -21.71
N ASP A 137 -5.13 6.21 -21.21
CA ASP A 137 -4.14 6.73 -20.25
C ASP A 137 -4.14 5.90 -18.97
N LYS A 138 -5.32 5.55 -18.44
CA LYS A 138 -5.44 4.67 -17.27
C LYS A 138 -4.79 3.31 -17.52
N LYS A 139 -5.05 2.69 -18.68
CA LYS A 139 -4.49 1.38 -19.04
C LYS A 139 -2.97 1.47 -19.22
N GLN A 140 -2.48 2.53 -19.85
CA GLN A 140 -1.06 2.76 -20.07
C GLN A 140 -0.29 3.01 -18.77
N GLN A 141 -0.89 3.71 -17.80
CA GLN A 141 -0.26 4.00 -16.50
C GLN A 141 -0.26 2.80 -15.56
N TYR A 142 -1.22 1.89 -15.69
CA TYR A 142 -1.39 0.76 -14.75
C TYR A 142 -0.17 -0.17 -14.70
N GLY A 143 0.35 -0.58 -15.86
CA GLY A 143 1.51 -1.49 -15.95
C GLY A 143 2.77 -0.94 -15.28
N PRO A 144 3.26 0.26 -15.68
CA PRO A 144 4.40 0.92 -15.05
C PRO A 144 4.21 1.15 -13.54
N LEU A 145 3.00 1.52 -13.11
CA LEU A 145 2.68 1.67 -11.70
C LEU A 145 2.83 0.34 -10.95
N LEU A 146 2.25 -0.74 -11.46
CA LEU A 146 2.32 -2.06 -10.84
C LEU A 146 3.77 -2.57 -10.74
N ARG A 147 4.55 -2.41 -11.81
CA ARG A 147 5.97 -2.79 -11.81
C ARG A 147 6.75 -1.99 -10.77
N TRP A 148 6.51 -0.68 -10.69
CA TRP A 148 7.14 0.18 -9.69
C TRP A 148 6.75 -0.24 -8.27
N LEU A 149 5.47 -0.53 -8.02
CA LEU A 149 4.98 -0.99 -6.72
C LEU A 149 5.65 -2.29 -6.27
N LYS A 150 5.78 -3.28 -7.15
CA LYS A 150 6.44 -4.56 -6.84
C LYS A 150 7.88 -4.37 -6.38
N VAL A 151 8.67 -3.59 -7.12
CA VAL A 151 10.09 -3.31 -6.80
C VAL A 151 10.23 -2.52 -5.50
N ASN A 152 9.40 -1.51 -5.30
CA ASN A 152 9.54 -0.65 -4.12
C ASN A 152 8.96 -1.30 -2.86
N PHE A 153 7.97 -2.19 -3.00
CA PHE A 153 7.50 -3.01 -1.88
C PHE A 153 8.59 -3.97 -1.39
N SER A 154 9.32 -4.64 -2.29
CA SER A 154 10.44 -5.50 -1.89
C SER A 154 11.54 -4.71 -1.18
N GLU A 155 11.91 -3.53 -1.69
CA GLU A 155 12.93 -2.67 -1.07
C GLU A 155 12.48 -2.17 0.31
N ALA A 156 11.21 -1.78 0.45
CA ALA A 156 10.65 -1.39 1.74
C ALA A 156 10.61 -2.56 2.74
N PHE A 157 10.28 -3.77 2.29
CA PHE A 157 10.31 -4.97 3.12
C PHE A 157 11.74 -5.31 3.58
N VAL A 158 12.71 -5.28 2.67
CA VAL A 158 14.13 -5.47 2.98
C VAL A 158 14.60 -4.45 4.02
N ALA A 159 14.29 -3.17 3.85
CA ALA A 159 14.61 -2.12 4.81
C ALA A 159 13.95 -2.36 6.18
N TRP A 160 12.68 -2.81 6.20
CA TRP A 160 11.96 -3.13 7.44
C TRP A 160 12.62 -4.27 8.22
N ILE A 161 13.05 -5.34 7.55
CA ILE A 161 13.78 -6.44 8.20
C ILE A 161 15.13 -5.97 8.74
N HIS A 162 15.86 -5.11 8.02
CA HIS A 162 17.10 -4.51 8.53
C HIS A 162 16.86 -3.65 9.77
N VAL A 163 15.79 -2.85 9.80
CA VAL A 163 15.39 -2.11 11.01
C VAL A 163 15.08 -3.06 12.16
N LYS A 164 14.40 -4.18 11.92
CA LYS A 164 14.14 -5.19 12.96
C LYS A 164 15.44 -5.81 13.48
N ALA A 165 16.37 -6.14 12.61
CA ALA A 165 17.69 -6.66 12.99
C ALA A 165 18.47 -5.65 13.84
N LEU A 166 18.48 -4.37 13.45
CA LEU A 166 19.08 -3.29 14.26
C LEU A 166 18.43 -3.16 15.63
N ARG A 167 17.10 -3.23 15.71
CA ARG A 167 16.38 -3.17 16.99
C ARG A 167 16.73 -4.35 17.90
N VAL A 168 16.77 -5.57 17.35
CA VAL A 168 17.21 -6.76 18.11
C VAL A 168 18.64 -6.55 18.63
N PHE A 169 19.55 -6.05 17.79
CA PHE A 169 20.94 -5.81 18.18
C PHE A 169 21.05 -4.77 19.31
N VAL A 170 20.44 -3.58 19.14
CA VAL A 170 20.50 -2.50 20.13
C VAL A 170 19.89 -2.96 21.46
N GLU A 171 18.71 -3.59 21.44
CA GLU A 171 18.06 -4.08 22.66
C GLU A 171 18.91 -5.15 23.37
N SER A 172 19.57 -6.03 22.60
CA SER A 172 20.44 -7.06 23.17
C SER A 172 21.69 -6.47 23.82
N VAL A 173 22.29 -5.44 23.23
CA VAL A 173 23.41 -4.70 23.83
C VAL A 173 22.97 -3.97 25.09
N LEU A 174 21.81 -3.31 25.08
CA LEU A 174 21.28 -2.59 26.24
C LEU A 174 20.93 -3.54 27.39
N ARG A 175 20.46 -4.74 27.08
CA ARG A 175 20.00 -5.71 28.09
C ARG A 175 21.09 -6.61 28.64
N TYR A 176 22.03 -7.04 27.80
CA TYR A 176 23.06 -8.02 28.16
C TYR A 176 24.48 -7.43 28.27
N GLY A 177 24.67 -6.19 27.81
CA GLY A 177 25.95 -5.50 27.87
C GLY A 177 26.96 -5.98 26.83
N LEU A 178 28.23 -5.66 27.10
CA LEU A 178 29.38 -6.04 26.29
C LEU A 178 30.22 -7.10 27.02
N PRO A 179 30.91 -8.01 26.30
CA PRO A 179 30.99 -8.13 24.84
C PRO A 179 29.71 -8.67 24.19
N VAL A 180 29.51 -8.37 22.90
CA VAL A 180 28.35 -8.79 22.09
C VAL A 180 28.39 -10.30 21.84
N ASN A 181 27.93 -11.08 22.81
CA ASN A 181 27.93 -12.56 22.78
C ASN A 181 26.51 -13.11 22.79
N PHE A 182 25.70 -12.74 21.80
CA PHE A 182 24.33 -13.22 21.65
C PHE A 182 24.05 -13.71 20.24
N GLN A 183 23.18 -14.72 20.14
CA GLN A 183 22.71 -15.29 18.88
C GLN A 183 21.23 -14.95 18.73
N ALA A 184 20.87 -14.18 17.70
CA ALA A 184 19.48 -13.95 17.34
C ALA A 184 18.93 -15.16 16.57
N MET A 185 17.66 -15.50 16.80
CA MET A 185 16.96 -16.59 16.11
C MET A 185 15.61 -16.11 15.58
N LEU A 186 15.29 -16.49 14.35
CA LEU A 186 13.96 -16.32 13.76
C LEU A 186 13.12 -17.55 14.11
N LEU A 187 11.95 -17.32 14.73
CA LEU A 187 11.01 -18.38 15.09
C LEU A 187 9.70 -18.20 14.34
N GLN A 188 9.27 -19.23 13.62
CA GLN A 188 7.93 -19.31 13.03
C GLN A 188 7.06 -20.26 13.88
N PRO A 189 6.36 -19.75 14.91
CA PRO A 189 5.57 -20.59 15.78
C PRO A 189 4.30 -21.08 15.07
N ASN A 190 3.93 -22.34 15.32
CA ASN A 190 2.61 -22.84 14.94
C ASN A 190 1.54 -22.13 15.79
N ARG A 191 0.50 -21.58 15.14
CA ARG A 191 -0.59 -20.82 15.78
C ARG A 191 -1.21 -21.54 16.99
N LYS A 192 -1.30 -22.88 16.94
CA LYS A 192 -1.89 -23.69 18.02
C LYS A 192 -0.97 -23.88 19.24
N SER A 193 0.35 -23.71 19.08
CA SER A 193 1.34 -24.00 20.11
C SER A 193 2.07 -22.76 20.64
N VAL A 194 1.66 -21.55 20.25
CA VAL A 194 2.29 -20.28 20.67
C VAL A 194 2.39 -20.19 22.20
N LYS A 195 1.31 -20.50 22.93
CA LYS A 195 1.30 -20.45 24.40
C LYS A 195 2.36 -21.37 25.02
N ARG A 196 2.37 -22.64 24.60
CA ARG A 196 3.35 -23.63 25.08
C ARG A 196 4.78 -23.23 24.75
N LEU A 197 5.03 -22.69 23.55
CA LEU A 197 6.35 -22.18 23.18
C LEU A 197 6.80 -21.05 24.11
N ARG A 198 5.91 -20.11 24.45
CA ARG A 198 6.20 -19.02 25.39
C ARG A 198 6.55 -19.55 26.78
N ASP A 199 5.79 -20.51 27.28
CA ASP A 199 6.04 -21.12 28.58
C ASP A 199 7.44 -21.75 28.64
N VAL A 200 7.83 -22.49 27.59
CA VAL A 200 9.16 -23.11 27.48
C VAL A 200 10.27 -22.07 27.39
N LEU A 201 10.13 -21.06 26.52
CA LEU A 201 11.13 -20.00 26.38
C LEU A 201 11.32 -19.22 27.69
N ASN A 202 10.23 -18.92 28.40
CA ASN A 202 10.29 -18.26 29.70
C ASN A 202 11.03 -19.11 30.73
N LEU A 203 10.78 -20.43 30.78
CA LEU A 203 11.48 -21.32 31.70
C LEU A 203 12.99 -21.36 31.42
N VAL A 204 13.39 -21.48 30.15
CA VAL A 204 14.81 -21.59 29.75
C VAL A 204 15.56 -20.29 30.01
N PHE A 205 14.96 -19.14 29.68
CA PHE A 205 15.64 -17.84 29.72
C PHE A 205 15.34 -17.02 30.98
N LYS A 206 14.60 -17.57 31.96
CA LYS A 206 14.27 -16.87 33.21
C LYS A 206 15.50 -16.28 33.92
N HIS A 207 16.62 -16.99 33.89
CA HIS A 207 17.87 -16.57 34.52
C HIS A 207 18.43 -15.24 33.97
N LEU A 208 18.06 -14.85 32.74
CA LEU A 208 18.47 -13.57 32.15
C LEU A 208 17.77 -12.37 32.80
N ASP A 209 16.64 -12.60 33.47
CA ASP A 209 15.87 -11.55 34.16
C ASP A 209 16.59 -11.03 35.41
N GLU A 210 17.30 -11.91 36.12
CA GLU A 210 18.12 -11.56 37.28
C GLU A 210 19.31 -10.69 36.87
N VAL A 211 19.88 -10.94 35.69
CA VAL A 211 20.96 -10.13 35.10
C VAL A 211 20.44 -8.76 34.67
N ALA A 212 19.24 -8.69 34.08
CA ALA A 212 18.61 -7.44 33.71
C ALA A 212 18.27 -6.59 34.96
N ALA A 213 17.71 -7.19 36.01
CA ALA A 213 17.42 -6.54 37.28
C ALA A 213 18.70 -6.04 37.99
N ALA A 214 19.81 -6.79 37.92
CA ALA A 214 21.11 -6.37 38.46
C ALA A 214 21.75 -5.21 37.67
N SER A 215 21.41 -5.04 36.40
CA SER A 215 21.89 -3.97 35.52
C SER A 215 21.13 -2.66 35.73
N ILE A 216 19.91 -2.72 36.28
CA ILE A 216 19.12 -1.56 36.70
C ILE A 216 19.55 -1.18 38.13
N MET A 217 20.71 -0.53 38.26
CA MET A 217 21.05 0.21 39.48
C MET A 217 20.19 1.49 39.56
N ASP A 218 18.89 1.32 39.80
CA ASP A 218 18.01 2.22 40.57
C ASP A 218 16.55 1.68 40.47
N PRO A 219 16.04 0.97 41.49
CA PRO A 219 14.65 0.53 41.53
C PRO A 219 13.65 1.68 41.82
N GLY A 220 14.10 2.94 41.89
CA GLY A 220 13.38 4.06 42.49
C GLY A 220 12.82 5.15 41.56
N MET A 221 12.94 5.06 40.24
CA MET A 221 12.31 6.04 39.33
C MET A 221 11.00 5.50 38.72
N ASP A 222 9.96 5.42 39.55
CA ASP A 222 8.59 5.45 39.07
C ASP A 222 8.31 6.85 38.50
N ILE A 223 8.36 7.01 37.18
CA ILE A 223 7.89 8.23 36.50
C ILE A 223 6.35 8.17 36.47
N PRO A 224 5.64 9.04 37.20
CA PRO A 224 4.18 9.02 37.22
C PRO A 224 3.65 9.45 35.84
N GLY A 225 2.98 8.54 35.12
CA GLY A 225 2.36 8.82 33.82
C GLY A 225 2.75 7.87 32.67
N LEU A 226 3.80 7.05 32.84
CA LEU A 226 4.08 5.94 31.91
C LEU A 226 3.47 4.64 32.43
N GLN A 227 2.30 4.26 31.91
CA GLN A 227 1.80 2.89 32.05
C GLN A 227 2.71 1.92 31.28
N LEU A 228 3.80 1.47 31.91
CA LEU A 228 4.68 0.42 31.39
C LEU A 228 4.05 -0.99 31.50
N SER A 229 2.80 -1.10 31.94
CA SER A 229 2.12 -2.36 32.26
C SER A 229 1.42 -3.06 31.09
N ASN A 230 1.46 -2.51 29.87
CA ASN A 230 0.79 -3.08 28.70
C ASN A 230 1.72 -3.67 27.62
N GLN A 231 3.03 -3.78 27.87
CA GLN A 231 3.93 -4.48 26.96
C GLN A 231 4.19 -5.92 27.44
N GLU A 232 4.08 -6.88 26.53
CA GLU A 232 4.45 -8.29 26.79
C GLU A 232 5.95 -8.35 27.14
N TYR A 233 6.27 -8.37 28.43
CA TYR A 233 7.63 -8.50 28.92
C TYR A 233 8.06 -9.97 28.86
N TYR A 234 9.25 -10.21 28.30
CA TYR A 234 9.90 -11.52 28.27
C TYR A 234 11.34 -11.39 28.78
N PRO A 235 11.91 -12.41 29.47
CA PRO A 235 13.32 -12.42 29.91
C PRO A 235 14.35 -12.32 28.77
N TYR A 236 13.90 -12.59 27.55
CA TYR A 236 14.68 -12.51 26.31
C TYR A 236 14.22 -11.35 25.44
N VAL A 237 15.11 -10.83 24.59
CA VAL A 237 14.76 -9.82 23.57
C VAL A 237 13.80 -10.45 22.55
N TYR A 238 12.66 -9.80 22.33
CA TYR A 238 11.62 -10.30 21.44
C TYR A 238 11.03 -9.18 20.59
N PHE A 239 10.93 -9.44 19.27
CA PHE A 239 10.20 -8.59 18.34
C PHE A 239 9.29 -9.44 17.46
N LYS A 240 8.01 -9.08 17.41
CA LYS A 240 7.05 -9.68 16.46
C LYS A 240 7.31 -9.15 15.05
N ILE A 241 7.28 -10.06 14.07
CA ILE A 241 7.19 -9.78 12.65
C ILE A 241 5.79 -10.25 12.21
N ASP A 242 4.98 -9.33 11.71
CA ASP A 242 3.64 -9.64 11.20
C ASP A 242 3.70 -9.77 9.68
N LEU A 243 3.37 -10.96 9.17
CA LEU A 243 3.40 -11.28 7.75
C LEU A 243 1.99 -11.47 7.17
N SER A 244 0.95 -11.00 7.85
CA SER A 244 -0.45 -11.12 7.39
C SER A 244 -0.67 -10.54 5.98
N LEU A 245 0.13 -9.57 5.55
CA LEU A 245 0.10 -9.01 4.20
C LEU A 245 0.63 -9.97 3.11
N LEU A 246 1.44 -10.97 3.48
CA LEU A 246 2.02 -11.97 2.58
C LEU A 246 1.14 -13.22 2.45
N ASP A 247 0.27 -13.46 3.43
CA ASP A 247 -0.67 -14.59 3.46
C ASP A 247 -1.84 -14.44 2.46
N CYS A 248 -1.91 -13.34 1.69
CA CYS A 248 -2.91 -13.10 0.64
C CYS A 248 -2.65 -13.89 -0.66
N SER A 249 -1.93 -15.02 -0.60
CA SER A 249 -1.60 -15.89 -1.75
C SER A 249 -2.45 -17.16 -1.74
#